data_AF-A0A1E5FR93-F1
#
_entry.id   AF-A0A1E5FR93-F1
#
_cell.length_a   1.000
_cell.length_b   1.000
_cell.length_c   1.000
_cell.angle_alpha   90.00
_cell.angle_beta   90.00
_cell.angle_gamma   90.00
#
_symmetry.space_group_name_H-M   'P 1'
#
loop_
_entity.id
_entity.type
_entity.pdbx_description
1 polymer ?
#
loop_
_entity_poly.entity_id
_entity_poly.type
_entity_poly.pdbx_seq_one_letter_code
_entity_poly.pdbx_strand_id
1 'polypeptide(L)'
;MQIVYGYCSEDDAVNLLGRFVKQGDFINVKKLGTVGREHIAFAALLSFTGRLSFPFYWKGVHIVAVQKQAQSVNRLTLPTSNNARKKRYRKLNNTTMTPQNWKQHVSRNRGLKYASDSLLSLA
;
A
#
# COMPACT_ATOMS: atom_id res chain seq x y z
N MET A 1 5.65 9.06 -6.44
CA MET A 1 4.72 8.46 -5.48
C MET A 1 5.14 7.06 -5.11
N GLN A 2 4.91 6.64 -3.87
CA GLN A 2 5.10 5.26 -3.42
C GLN A 2 3.94 4.81 -2.53
N ILE A 3 3.64 3.52 -2.53
CA ILE A 3 2.68 2.93 -1.57
C ILE A 3 3.47 2.37 -0.40
N VAL A 4 3.05 2.71 0.81
CA VAL A 4 3.56 2.11 2.04
C VAL A 4 2.47 1.34 2.76
N TYR A 5 2.89 0.33 3.51
CA TYR A 5 2.05 -0.49 4.38
C TYR A 5 2.39 -0.21 5.83
N GLY A 6 1.37 -0.16 6.67
CA GLY A 6 1.53 0.08 8.09
C GLY A 6 0.32 -0.40 8.88
N TYR A 7 0.41 -0.22 10.19
CA TYR A 7 -0.68 -0.47 11.13
C TYR A 7 -0.72 0.60 12.22
N CYS A 8 -1.86 0.75 12.87
CA CYS A 8 -2.09 1.64 14.00
C CYS A 8 -3.07 0.99 14.98
N SER A 9 -3.23 1.55 16.18
CA SER A 9 -4.34 1.17 17.06
C SER A 9 -5.70 1.45 16.39
N GLU A 10 -6.71 0.65 16.72
CA GLU A 10 -8.08 0.82 16.22
C GLU A 10 -8.67 2.20 16.58
N ASP A 11 -8.39 2.69 17.79
CA ASP A 11 -8.81 4.03 18.25
C ASP A 11 -8.21 5.15 17.39
N ASP A 12 -7.00 4.94 16.89
CA ASP A 12 -6.27 5.88 16.04
C ASP A 12 -6.70 5.82 14.57
N ALA A 13 -7.37 4.74 14.15
CA ALA A 13 -7.73 4.52 12.76
C ALA A 13 -8.77 5.52 12.24
N VAL A 14 -9.64 6.04 13.12
CA VAL A 14 -10.65 7.07 12.77
C VAL A 14 -9.98 8.39 12.38
N ASN A 15 -8.86 8.72 13.02
CA ASN A 15 -8.13 9.97 12.82
C ASN A 15 -6.99 9.86 11.79
N LEU A 16 -6.79 8.66 11.22
CA LEU A 16 -5.62 8.36 10.38
C LEU A 16 -5.53 9.28 9.16
N LEU A 17 -6.66 9.52 8.49
CA LEU A 17 -6.71 10.43 7.32
C LEU A 17 -6.33 11.86 7.72
N GLY A 18 -6.88 12.36 8.82
CA GLY A 18 -6.65 13.73 9.30
C GLY A 18 -5.22 13.96 9.82
N ARG A 19 -4.59 12.93 10.40
CA ARG A 19 -3.17 12.98 10.82
C ARG A 19 -2.24 13.07 9.62
N PHE A 20 -2.53 12.34 8.55
CA PHE A 20 -1.66 12.25 7.38
C PHE A 20 -1.80 13.43 6.41
N VAL A 21 -3.01 13.97 6.21
CA VAL A 21 -3.24 15.15 5.35
C VAL A 21 -2.43 16.38 5.81
N LYS A 22 -2.20 16.53 7.13
CA LYS A 22 -1.44 17.66 7.68
C LYS A 22 0.04 17.67 7.31
N GLN A 23 0.59 16.59 6.76
CA GLN A 23 2.03 16.44 6.55
C GLN A 23 2.48 16.70 5.11
N GLY A 24 1.58 17.03 4.17
CA GLY A 24 1.91 17.41 2.79
C GLY A 24 2.43 16.28 1.88
N ASP A 25 3.06 15.25 2.44
CA ASP A 25 3.64 14.12 1.71
C ASP A 25 2.71 12.92 1.56
N PHE A 26 1.60 12.86 2.30
CA PHE A 26 0.61 11.79 2.22
C PHE A 26 -0.58 12.23 1.36
N ILE A 27 -0.79 11.52 0.25
CA ILE A 27 -1.86 11.82 -0.71
C ILE A 27 -3.17 11.15 -0.28
N ASN A 28 -3.13 9.89 0.13
CA ASN A 28 -4.34 9.11 0.42
C ASN A 28 -4.04 7.88 1.28
N VAL A 29 -5.08 7.33 1.91
CA VAL A 29 -5.01 6.15 2.79
C VAL A 29 -6.14 5.18 2.46
N LYS A 30 -5.87 3.89 2.64
CA LYS A 30 -6.82 2.79 2.46
C LYS A 30 -6.68 1.81 3.62
N LYS A 31 -7.74 1.64 4.42
CA LYS A 31 -7.85 0.58 5.42
C LYS A 31 -7.82 -0.79 4.73
N LEU A 32 -7.03 -1.73 5.26
CA LEU A 32 -6.90 -3.09 4.74
C LEU A 32 -7.65 -4.11 5.59
N GLY A 33 -7.65 -3.94 6.92
CA GLY A 33 -8.34 -4.83 7.84
C GLY A 33 -7.71 -4.77 9.23
N THR A 34 -8.29 -5.54 10.15
CA THR A 34 -7.75 -5.73 11.49
C THR A 34 -6.55 -6.69 11.44
N VAL A 35 -5.57 -6.45 12.31
CA VAL A 35 -4.38 -7.29 12.51
C VAL A 35 -4.09 -7.35 14.00
N GLY A 36 -3.85 -8.55 14.54
CA GLY A 36 -3.78 -8.73 15.99
C GLY A 36 -5.14 -8.49 16.65
N ARG A 37 -5.13 -8.12 17.94
CA ARG A 37 -6.36 -7.87 18.71
C ARG A 37 -6.85 -6.43 18.63
N GLU A 38 -5.93 -5.45 18.51
CA GLU A 38 -6.24 -4.02 18.71
C GLU A 38 -5.73 -3.12 17.58
N HIS A 39 -5.21 -3.69 16.49
CA HIS A 39 -4.57 -2.90 15.43
C HIS A 39 -5.31 -3.02 14.10
N ILE A 40 -5.23 -1.94 13.30
CA ILE A 40 -5.74 -1.87 11.95
C ILE A 40 -4.58 -1.67 10.99
N ALA A 41 -4.44 -2.57 10.03
CA ALA A 41 -3.54 -2.40 8.90
C ALA A 41 -4.13 -1.47 7.84
N PHE A 42 -3.27 -0.67 7.24
CA PHE A 42 -3.60 0.25 6.16
C PHE A 42 -2.50 0.27 5.10
N ALA A 43 -2.85 0.80 3.93
CA ALA A 43 -1.91 1.26 2.92
C ALA A 43 -2.04 2.77 2.76
N ALA A 44 -0.92 3.46 2.59
CA ALA A 44 -0.91 4.89 2.31
C ALA A 44 -0.16 5.19 1.02
N LEU A 45 -0.64 6.17 0.27
CA LEU A 45 0.01 6.72 -0.91
C LEU A 45 0.79 7.97 -0.50
N LEU A 46 2.09 7.95 -0.73
CA LEU A 46 2.99 9.08 -0.52
C LEU A 46 3.31 9.77 -1.84
N SER A 47 3.41 11.10 -1.84
CA SER A 47 3.97 11.88 -2.96
C SER A 47 5.48 11.61 -3.09
N PHE A 48 6.18 11.54 -1.95
CA PHE A 48 7.61 11.29 -1.81
C PHE A 48 8.09 10.00 -2.49
N THR A 49 9.23 10.07 -3.18
CA THR A 49 9.87 8.93 -3.89
C THR A 49 11.24 8.56 -3.36
N GLY A 50 11.73 9.21 -2.30
CA GLY A 50 13.03 8.86 -1.72
C GLY A 50 13.00 7.55 -0.94
N ARG A 51 14.18 7.10 -0.53
CA ARG A 51 14.32 5.90 0.30
C ARG A 51 13.79 6.19 1.70
N LEU A 52 12.89 5.33 2.16
CA LEU A 52 12.42 5.32 3.54
C LEU A 52 13.06 4.12 4.25
N SER A 53 13.56 4.37 5.46
CA SER A 53 14.02 3.31 6.36
C SER A 53 12.81 2.71 7.08
N PHE A 54 12.79 1.37 7.22
CA PHE A 54 11.70 0.65 7.88
C PHE A 54 12.23 -0.26 8.98
N PRO A 55 11.51 -0.42 10.10
CA PRO A 55 10.22 0.20 10.40
C PRO A 55 10.33 1.69 10.76
N PHE A 56 9.28 2.47 10.44
CA PHE A 56 9.18 3.89 10.77
C PHE A 56 7.97 4.12 11.67
N TYR A 57 8.19 4.75 12.82
CA TYR A 57 7.16 5.05 13.79
C TYR A 57 6.79 6.53 13.77
N TRP A 58 5.49 6.83 13.82
CA TRP A 58 4.99 8.18 13.86
C TRP A 58 3.64 8.29 14.57
N LYS A 59 3.60 8.94 15.73
CA LYS A 59 2.36 9.30 16.44
C LYS A 59 1.34 8.14 16.53
N GLY A 60 1.79 6.97 17.00
CA GLY A 60 0.95 5.77 17.12
C GLY A 60 0.80 4.95 15.82
N VAL A 61 1.41 5.39 14.73
CA VAL A 61 1.36 4.70 13.44
C VAL A 61 2.71 4.04 13.14
N HIS A 62 2.66 2.76 12.80
CA HIS A 62 3.82 1.96 12.45
C HIS A 62 3.81 1.68 10.95
N ILE A 63 4.75 2.27 10.21
CA ILE A 63 4.95 1.98 8.79
C ILE A 63 6.05 0.93 8.69
N VAL A 64 5.76 -0.18 8.02
CA VAL A 64 6.58 -1.39 8.09
C VAL A 64 7.22 -1.77 6.77
N ALA A 65 6.64 -1.34 5.64
CA ALA A 65 7.16 -1.72 4.34
C ALA A 65 6.72 -0.75 3.23
N VAL A 66 7.61 -0.53 2.27
CA VAL A 66 7.23 -0.01 0.94
C VAL A 66 6.74 -1.12 0.06
N GLN A 67 5.69 -0.84 -0.71
CA GLN A 67 5.32 -1.67 -1.83
C GLN A 67 6.42 -1.63 -2.90
N LYS A 68 7.24 -2.68 -2.95
CA LYS A 68 8.10 -2.92 -4.11
C LYS A 68 7.19 -3.18 -5.32
N GLN A 69 7.21 -2.28 -6.30
CA GLN A 69 6.38 -2.37 -7.50
C GLN A 69 6.88 -3.55 -8.35
N ALA A 70 6.29 -4.72 -8.15
CA ALA A 70 6.57 -5.90 -8.95
C ALA A 70 5.68 -5.92 -10.19
N GLN A 71 5.88 -5.00 -11.13
CA GLN A 71 5.22 -5.09 -12.43
C GLN A 71 6.22 -4.79 -13.55
N SER A 72 6.99 -5.81 -13.90
CA SER A 72 7.62 -5.90 -15.22
C SER A 72 6.54 -6.29 -16.22
N VAL A 73 6.07 -5.34 -17.02
CA VAL A 73 5.17 -5.58 -18.16
C VAL A 73 5.91 -6.29 -19.31
N ASN A 74 7.24 -6.26 -19.28
CA ASN A 74 8.13 -6.81 -20.31
C ASN A 74 8.11 -8.34 -20.43
N ARG A 75 7.37 -9.05 -19.57
CA ARG A 75 7.21 -10.53 -19.64
C ARG A 75 5.82 -11.00 -20.04
N LEU A 76 4.94 -10.13 -20.54
CA LEU A 76 3.65 -10.59 -21.06
C LEU A 76 3.84 -11.15 -22.47
N THR A 77 3.76 -12.48 -22.59
CA THR A 77 3.65 -13.22 -23.85
C THR A 77 2.60 -12.60 -24.78
N LEU A 78 2.82 -12.72 -26.09
CA LEU A 78 1.89 -12.19 -27.09
C LEU A 78 0.48 -12.78 -26.84
N PRO A 79 -0.57 -11.94 -26.76
CA PRO A 79 -1.90 -12.44 -26.44
C PRO A 79 -2.42 -13.31 -27.59
N THR A 80 -2.84 -14.53 -27.26
CA THR A 80 -3.37 -15.53 -28.21
C THR A 80 -4.85 -15.36 -28.52
N SER A 81 -5.55 -14.41 -27.88
CA SER A 81 -6.98 -14.16 -28.10
C SER A 81 -7.38 -12.70 -27.84
N ASN A 82 -8.55 -12.30 -28.33
CA ASN A 82 -9.13 -10.98 -28.07
C ASN A 82 -9.35 -10.72 -26.57
N ASN A 83 -9.75 -11.74 -25.81
CA ASN A 83 -9.89 -11.64 -24.35
C ASN A 83 -8.53 -11.44 -23.65
N ALA A 84 -7.49 -12.15 -24.11
CA ALA A 84 -6.14 -11.96 -23.63
C ALA A 84 -5.61 -10.55 -23.98
N ARG A 85 -5.92 -10.04 -25.17
CA ARG A 85 -5.58 -8.67 -25.60
C ARG A 85 -6.26 -7.61 -24.73
N LYS A 86 -7.56 -7.77 -24.44
CA LYS A 86 -8.31 -6.86 -23.56
C LYS A 86 -7.77 -6.89 -22.12
N LYS A 87 -7.39 -8.07 -21.61
CA LYS A 87 -6.74 -8.22 -20.29
C LYS A 87 -5.36 -7.56 -20.26
N ARG A 88 -4.56 -7.71 -21.33
CA ARG A 88 -3.26 -7.05 -21.49
C ARG A 88 -3.40 -5.54 -21.56
N TYR A 89 -4.36 -5.03 -22.32
CA TYR A 89 -4.66 -3.59 -22.40
C TYR A 89 -5.01 -2.98 -21.03
N ARG A 90 -5.89 -3.64 -20.27
CA ARG A 90 -6.22 -3.22 -18.90
C ARG A 90 -5.00 -3.23 -17.98
N LYS A 91 -4.12 -4.24 -18.09
CA LYS A 91 -2.87 -4.29 -17.31
C LYS A 91 -1.91 -3.16 -17.71
N LEU A 92 -1.73 -2.91 -19.00
CA LEU A 92 -0.88 -1.85 -19.54
C LEU A 92 -1.33 -0.47 -19.06
N ASN A 93 -2.62 -0.17 -19.14
CA ASN A 93 -3.15 1.12 -18.70
C ASN A 93 -3.13 1.29 -17.16
N ASN A 94 -3.03 0.18 -16.42
CA ASN A 94 -2.88 0.18 -14.97
C ASN A 94 -1.42 -0.07 -14.55
N THR A 95 -0.44 0.20 -15.42
CA THR A 95 0.99 0.05 -15.07
C THR A 95 1.47 1.25 -14.27
N THR A 96 1.12 2.46 -14.74
CA THR A 96 1.51 3.72 -14.11
C THR A 96 0.57 4.02 -12.95
N MET A 97 1.14 4.09 -11.76
CA MET A 97 0.40 4.44 -10.55
C MET A 97 0.11 5.94 -10.53
N THR A 98 -1.15 6.31 -10.28
CA THR A 98 -1.66 7.68 -10.15
C THR A 98 -2.46 7.82 -8.84
N PRO A 99 -2.70 9.04 -8.33
CA PRO A 99 -3.55 9.27 -7.16
C PRO A 99 -4.97 8.73 -7.28
N GLN A 100 -5.47 8.54 -8.50
CA GLN A 100 -6.83 8.04 -8.76
C GLN A 100 -6.87 6.50 -8.81
N ASN A 101 -5.82 5.86 -9.35
CA ASN A 101 -5.81 4.40 -9.54
C ASN A 101 -5.02 3.62 -8.48
N TRP A 102 -4.25 4.28 -7.60
CA TRP A 102 -3.31 3.63 -6.66
C TRP A 102 -3.95 2.51 -5.83
N LYS A 103 -5.23 2.63 -5.45
CA LYS A 103 -5.95 1.61 -4.68
C LYS A 103 -6.01 0.25 -5.38
N GLN A 104 -5.87 0.22 -6.71
CA GLN A 104 -5.79 -0.99 -7.54
C GLN A 104 -4.42 -1.67 -7.47
N HIS A 105 -3.38 -0.89 -7.13
CA HIS A 105 -2.03 -1.40 -6.97
C HIS A 105 -1.80 -1.95 -5.55
N VAL A 106 -2.64 -1.58 -4.58
CA VAL A 106 -2.55 -2.06 -3.20
C VAL A 106 -2.93 -3.54 -3.10
N SER A 107 -2.02 -4.35 -2.56
CA SER A 107 -2.29 -5.76 -2.22
C SER A 107 -2.69 -5.87 -0.75
N ARG A 108 -3.96 -6.19 -0.49
CA ARG A 108 -4.49 -6.36 0.87
C ARG A 108 -3.73 -7.44 1.64
N ASN A 109 -3.60 -8.63 1.08
CA ASN A 109 -2.95 -9.76 1.75
C ASN A 109 -1.49 -9.48 2.08
N ARG A 110 -0.78 -8.76 1.20
CA ARG A 110 0.61 -8.36 1.43
C ARG A 110 0.72 -7.35 2.57
N GLY A 111 -0.16 -6.35 2.60
CA GLY A 111 -0.20 -5.37 3.69
C GLY A 111 -0.53 -6.00 5.03
N LEU A 112 -1.52 -6.91 5.08
CA LEU A 112 -1.85 -7.66 6.29
C LEU A 112 -0.67 -8.51 6.76
N LYS A 113 -0.01 -9.23 5.84
CA LYS A 113 1.19 -10.01 6.16
C LYS A 113 2.29 -9.14 6.78
N TYR A 114 2.64 -8.02 6.16
CA TYR A 114 3.69 -7.15 6.69
C TYR A 114 3.36 -6.60 8.09
N ALA A 115 2.10 -6.22 8.32
CA ALA A 115 1.66 -5.79 9.64
C ALA A 115 1.74 -6.93 10.67
N SER A 116 1.25 -8.13 10.32
CA SER A 116 1.30 -9.31 11.19
C SER A 116 2.74 -9.70 11.54
N ASP A 117 3.61 -9.81 10.52
CA ASP A 117 5.01 -10.19 10.69
C ASP A 117 5.74 -9.17 11.60
N SER A 118 5.46 -7.87 11.44
CA SER A 118 6.03 -6.83 12.29
C SER A 118 5.51 -6.89 13.73
N LEU A 119 4.25 -7.23 13.96
CA LEU A 119 3.69 -7.39 15.31
C LEU A 119 4.24 -8.64 16.01
N LEU A 120 4.39 -9.74 15.28
CA LEU A 120 5.01 -10.96 15.80
C LEU A 120 6.49 -10.77 16.14
N SER A 121 7.20 -9.92 15.40
CA SER A 121 8.60 -9.59 15.68
C SER A 121 8.79 -8.68 16.91
N LEU A 122 7.71 -8.08 17.42
CA LEU A 122 7.73 -7.22 18.61
C LEU A 122 7.28 -7.95 19.89
N ALA A 123 6.74 -9.17 19.76
CA ALA A 123 6.32 -10.04 20.85
C ALA A 123 7.45 -10.98 21.28
#